data_AF-A0A432H2C4-F1
#
_entry.id   AF-A0A432H2C4-F1
#
_cell.length_a   1.000
_cell.length_b   1.000
_cell.length_c   1.000
_cell.angle_alpha   90.00
_cell.angle_beta   90.00
_cell.angle_gamma   90.00
#
_symmetry.space_group_name_H-M   'P 1'
#
loop_
_entity.id
_entity.type
_entity.pdbx_description
1 polymer ?
#
loop_
_entity_poly.entity_id
_entity_poly.type
_entity_poly.pdbx_seq_one_letter_code
_entity_poly.pdbx_strand_id
1 'polypeptide(L)' 'MHDSFETGLPQNSANYTPLSPITFLKRTAFVHPHRTSVIHGKHRWTWAETYIRCRRLASALSKRGIGKG' A
#
# COMPACT_ATOMS: atom_id res chain seq x y z
N MET A 1 -10.72 -19.66 -29.87
CA MET A 1 -11.61 -18.73 -29.16
C MET A 1 -10.71 -17.66 -28.58
N HIS A 2 -10.58 -16.51 -29.26
CA HIS A 2 -9.76 -15.39 -28.77
C HIS A 2 -10.63 -14.53 -27.87
N ASP A 3 -10.23 -14.35 -26.61
CA ASP A 3 -10.95 -13.56 -25.63
C ASP A 3 -10.77 -12.06 -25.93
N SER A 4 -11.85 -11.39 -26.30
CA SER A 4 -11.86 -9.95 -26.61
C SER A 4 -11.56 -9.06 -25.40
N PHE A 5 -11.57 -9.61 -24.18
CA PHE A 5 -11.19 -8.89 -22.95
C PHE A 5 -9.67 -8.91 -22.69
N GLU A 6 -8.91 -9.79 -23.35
CA GLU A 6 -7.46 -9.92 -23.16
C GLU A 6 -6.64 -9.23 -24.28
N THR A 7 -7.28 -8.88 -25.40
CA THR A 7 -6.62 -8.17 -26.52
C THR A 7 -7.02 -6.70 -26.57
N GLY A 8 -6.03 -5.79 -26.56
CA GLY A 8 -6.26 -4.34 -26.70
C GLY A 8 -6.20 -3.52 -25.40
N LEU A 9 -5.76 -4.11 -24.28
CA LEU A 9 -5.56 -3.44 -23.00
C LEU A 9 -4.07 -3.36 -22.58
N PRO A 10 -3.15 -2.88 -23.43
CA PRO A 10 -1.77 -2.69 -22.99
C PRO A 10 -1.73 -1.70 -21.83
N GLN A 11 -0.66 -1.80 -21.02
CA GLN A 11 -0.43 -0.85 -19.93
C GLN A 11 -0.37 0.57 -20.48
N ASN A 12 -1.11 1.46 -19.85
CA ASN A 12 -1.20 2.87 -20.15
C ASN A 12 -1.34 3.65 -18.83
N SER A 13 -1.33 4.97 -18.91
CA SER A 13 -1.43 5.84 -17.72
C SER A 13 -2.74 5.68 -16.93
N ALA A 14 -3.81 5.17 -17.55
CA ALA A 14 -5.10 4.99 -16.89
C ALA A 14 -5.22 3.65 -16.16
N ASN A 15 -4.60 2.58 -16.66
CA ASN A 15 -4.71 1.23 -16.09
C ASN A 15 -3.43 0.76 -15.35
N TYR A 16 -2.31 1.48 -15.47
CA TYR A 16 -1.04 1.08 -14.86
C TYR A 16 -0.37 2.24 -14.12
N THR A 17 0.12 1.95 -12.93
CA THR A 17 1.02 2.81 -12.17
C THR A 17 1.89 1.90 -11.31
N PRO A 18 3.22 2.00 -11.37
CA PRO A 18 4.09 1.18 -10.54
C PRO A 18 3.85 1.48 -9.06
N LEU A 19 3.49 0.45 -8.30
CA LEU A 19 3.27 0.57 -6.86
C LEU A 19 4.59 0.31 -6.13
N SER A 20 5.13 1.36 -5.50
CA SER A 20 6.15 1.17 -4.47
C SER A 20 5.47 0.67 -3.19
N PRO A 21 6.22 0.04 -2.26
CA PRO A 21 5.65 -0.34 -0.97
C PRO A 21 4.96 0.82 -0.23
N ILE A 22 5.48 2.05 -0.39
CA ILE A 22 4.94 3.26 0.23
C ILE A 22 3.62 3.67 -0.45
N THR A 23 3.56 3.69 -1.78
CA THR A 23 2.33 4.09 -2.49
C THR A 23 1.24 3.03 -2.37
N PHE A 24 1.60 1.74 -2.35
CA PHE A 24 0.70 0.65 -2.02
C PHE A 24 0.08 0.82 -0.64
N LEU A 25 0.91 0.99 0.40
CA LEU A 25 0.42 1.12 1.78
C LEU A 25 -0.56 2.30 1.92
N LYS A 26 -0.24 3.46 1.35
CA LYS A 26 -1.12 4.64 1.38
C LYS A 26 -2.45 4.36 0.67
N ARG A 27 -2.41 3.77 -0.53
CA ARG A 27 -3.62 3.49 -1.32
C ARG A 27 -4.52 2.48 -0.64
N THR A 28 -3.96 1.38 -0.12
CA THR A 28 -4.75 0.32 0.52
C THR A 28 -5.38 0.78 1.83
N ALA A 29 -4.69 1.60 2.63
CA ALA A 29 -5.26 2.20 3.83
C ALA A 29 -6.40 3.18 3.54
N PHE A 30 -6.37 3.86 2.40
CA PHE A 30 -7.45 4.74 1.96
C PHE A 30 -8.66 3.96 1.44
N VAL A 31 -8.45 2.96 0.59
CA VAL A 31 -9.53 2.22 -0.08
C VAL A 31 -10.17 1.17 0.84
N HIS A 32 -9.40 0.56 1.74
CA HIS A 32 -9.85 -0.53 2.60
C HIS A 32 -9.47 -0.32 4.09
N PRO A 33 -9.87 0.81 4.69
CA PRO A 33 -9.37 1.23 6.00
C PRO A 33 -9.62 0.20 7.12
N HIS A 34 -10.77 -0.49 7.08
CA HIS A 34 -11.19 -1.44 8.11
C HIS A 34 -10.85 -2.90 7.80
N ARG A 35 -10.30 -3.20 6.62
CA ARG A 35 -9.94 -4.57 6.27
C ARG A 35 -8.67 -4.97 7.01
N THR A 36 -8.63 -6.21 7.52
CA THR A 36 -7.44 -6.77 8.17
C THR A 36 -6.24 -6.75 7.23
N SER A 37 -5.15 -6.14 7.67
CA SER A 37 -3.87 -6.05 6.96
C SER A 37 -2.88 -7.10 7.43
N VAL A 38 -2.83 -7.37 8.74
CA VAL A 38 -1.86 -8.24 9.38
C VAL A 38 -2.52 -9.02 10.50
N ILE A 39 -2.20 -10.31 10.59
CA ILE A 39 -2.58 -11.20 11.69
C ILE A 39 -1.29 -11.73 12.30
N HIS A 40 -1.09 -11.50 13.59
CA HIS A 40 0.06 -12.01 14.33
C HIS A 40 -0.37 -12.52 15.70
N GLY A 41 -0.52 -13.85 15.81
CA GLY A 41 -1.14 -14.49 16.98
C GLY A 41 -2.56 -13.96 17.20
N LYS A 42 -2.83 -13.43 18.39
CA LYS A 42 -4.12 -12.81 18.73
C LYS A 42 -4.29 -11.39 18.18
N HIS A 43 -3.22 -10.77 17.71
CA HIS A 43 -3.26 -9.40 17.20
C HIS A 43 -3.76 -9.40 15.76
N ARG A 44 -4.68 -8.47 15.49
CA ARG A 44 -5.17 -8.14 14.16
C ARG A 44 -5.07 -6.64 14.01
N TRP A 45 -4.50 -6.19 12.91
CA TRP A 45 -4.49 -4.78 12.54
C TRP A 45 -5.25 -4.60 11.24
N THR A 46 -5.91 -3.46 11.13
CA THR A 46 -6.53 -2.95 9.92
C THR A 46 -5.50 -2.18 9.08
N TRP A 47 -5.80 -1.97 7.79
CA TRP A 47 -4.92 -1.16 6.94
C TRP A 47 -4.76 0.29 7.44
N ALA A 48 -5.80 0.88 8.04
CA ALA A 48 -5.70 2.20 8.65
C ALA A 48 -4.69 2.23 9.81
N GLU A 49 -4.74 1.23 10.70
CA GLU A 49 -3.81 1.14 11.82
C GLU A 49 -2.37 0.89 11.38
N THR A 50 -2.17 0.01 10.40
CA THR A 50 -0.84 -0.23 9.81
C THR A 50 -0.25 1.06 9.25
N TYR A 51 -1.03 1.84 8.48
CA TYR A 51 -0.59 3.10 7.93
C TYR A 51 -0.17 4.11 9.01
N ILE A 52 -0.98 4.29 10.05
CA ILE A 52 -0.69 5.19 11.17
C ILE A 52 0.60 4.77 11.89
N ARG A 53 0.77 3.46 12.17
CA ARG A 53 1.96 2.92 12.83
C ARG A 53 3.23 3.15 12.01
N CYS A 54 3.19 2.85 10.70
CA CYS A 54 4.31 3.10 9.79
C CYS A 54 4.66 4.59 9.72
N ARG A 55 3.66 5.49 9.65
CA ARG A 55 3.88 6.95 9.65
C ARG A 55 4.53 7.45 10.94
N ARG A 56 4.10 6.94 12.10
CA ARG A 56 4.71 7.27 13.40
C ARG A 56 6.18 6.84 13.45
N LEU A 57 6.48 5.61 13.02
CA LEU A 57 7.85 5.12 12.94
C LEU A 57 8.70 5.96 11.97
N ALA A 58 8.19 6.24 10.76
CA ALA A 58 8.88 7.07 9.79
C ALA A 58 9.19 8.47 10.33
N SER A 59 8.27 9.09 11.07
CA SER A 59 8.49 10.38 11.73
C SER A 59 9.61 10.29 12.78
N ALA A 60 9.64 9.22 13.59
CA ALA A 60 10.69 9.01 14.58
C ALA A 60 12.08 8.81 13.93
N LEU A 61 12.15 8.03 12.85
CA LEU A 61 13.39 7.83 12.09
C LEU A 61 13.89 9.13 11.46
N SER A 62 13.00 9.91 10.86
CA SER A 62 13.33 11.23 10.29
C SER A 62 13.86 12.19 11.35
N LYS A 63 13.25 12.22 12.55
CA LYS A 63 13.74 13.02 13.70
C LYS A 63 15.12 12.58 14.19
N ARG A 64 15.53 11.33 13.92
CA ARG A 64 16.87 10.80 14.22
C ARG A 64 17.88 11.04 13.08
N GLY A 65 17.52 11.81 12.06
CA GLY A 65 18.39 12.14 10.93
C GLY A 65 18.49 11.04 9.86
N ILE A 66 17.65 10.00 9.92
CA ILE A 66 17.65 8.92 8.93
C ILE A 66 16.90 9.40 7.69
N GLY A 67 17.62 9.48 6.57
CA GLY A 67 17.13 9.95 5.28
C GLY A 67 16.97 8.82 4.25
N LYS A 68 16.75 9.24 3.00
CA LYS A 68 16.75 8.34 1.84
C LYS A 68 18.15 7.72 1.68
N GLY A 69 18.20 6.40 1.47
CA GLY A 69 19.39 5.67 1.04
C GLY A 69 19.56 5.68 -0.48
#